data_AF-A0A932QBT3-F1
#
_entry.id   AF-A0A932QBT3-F1
#
_cell.length_a   1.000
_cell.length_b   1.000
_cell.length_c   1.000
_cell.angle_alpha   90.00
_cell.angle_beta   90.00
_cell.angle_gamma   90.00
#
_symmetry.space_group_name_H-M   'P 1'
#
loop_
_entity.id
_entity.type
_entity.pdbx_description
1 polymer ?
#
loop_
_entity_poly.entity_id
_entity_poly.type
_entity_poly.pdbx_seq_one_letter_code
_entity_poly.pdbx_strand_id
1 'polypeptide(L)' 'MQTDSVEFRWNAVTGAAHYHLHVWQQHEGDETTLLDNDLEVTQVKVQLVHPAPVQWELQAVDAQGKAGESARSPAGKTSK' A
#
# COMPACT_ATOMS: atom_id res chain seq x y z
N MET A 1 -1.96 0.66 25.56
CA MET A 1 -1.98 1.41 24.29
C MET A 1 -2.19 0.38 23.21
N GLN A 2 -3.36 0.36 22.58
CA GLN A 2 -3.66 -0.61 21.52
C GLN A 2 -3.09 0.00 20.24
N THR A 3 -1.98 -0.54 19.74
CA THR A 3 -1.40 -0.09 18.48
C THR A 3 -2.15 -0.80 17.37
N ASP A 4 -3.12 -0.11 16.77
CA ASP A 4 -3.80 -0.64 15.59
C ASP A 4 -2.78 -0.79 14.46
N SER A 5 -2.87 -1.91 13.75
CA SER A 5 -2.00 -2.19 12.60
C SER A 5 -2.80 -2.89 11.52
N VAL A 6 -2.53 -2.53 10.27
CA VAL A 6 -3.09 -3.20 9.10
C VAL A 6 -2.00 -4.06 8.47
N GLU A 7 -2.38 -5.24 8.01
CA GLU A 7 -1.48 -6.13 7.28
C GLU A 7 -1.86 -6.10 5.80
N PHE A 8 -0.89 -5.75 4.95
CA PHE A 8 -1.02 -5.80 3.50
C PHE A 8 -0.35 -7.06 2.98
N ARG A 9 -1.04 -7.76 2.07
CA ARG A 9 -0.53 -8.93 1.37
C ARG A 9 -0.98 -8.86 -0.09
N TRP A 10 -0.08 -9.16 -1.01
CA TRP A 10 -0.36 -9.22 -2.45
C TRP A 10 0.29 -10.44 -3.09
N ASN A 11 -0.16 -10.77 -4.30
CA ASN A 11 0.46 -11.83 -5.07
C ASN A 11 1.72 -11.30 -5.77
N ALA A 12 2.74 -12.14 -5.87
CA ALA A 12 3.93 -11.78 -6.63
C ALA A 12 3.58 -11.60 -8.11
N VAL A 13 4.00 -10.48 -8.70
CA VAL A 13 3.83 -10.17 -10.12
C VAL A 13 5.05 -10.68 -10.89
N THR A 14 4.83 -11.54 -11.87
CA THR A 14 5.91 -12.09 -12.71
C THR A 14 6.65 -10.96 -13.42
N GLY A 15 7.98 -10.89 -13.23
CA GLY A 15 8.83 -9.86 -13.83
C GLY A 15 9.03 -8.61 -12.97
N ALA A 16 8.34 -8.50 -11.83
CA ALA A 16 8.61 -7.45 -10.85
C ALA A 16 9.93 -7.74 -10.12
N ALA A 17 10.80 -6.73 -10.03
CA ALA A 17 12.00 -6.76 -9.20
C ALA A 17 11.71 -6.30 -7.77
N HIS A 18 10.83 -5.30 -7.61
CA HIS A 18 10.36 -4.80 -6.32
C HIS A 18 8.94 -4.24 -6.44
N TYR A 19 8.37 -3.85 -5.31
CA TYR A 19 7.05 -3.25 -5.20
C TYR A 19 7.14 -1.91 -4.48
N HIS A 20 6.67 -0.86 -5.10
CA HIS A 20 6.50 0.43 -4.44
C HIS A 20 5.14 0.45 -3.75
N LEU A 21 5.12 0.51 -2.42
CA LEU A 21 3.90 0.59 -1.63
C LEU A 21 3.83 1.93 -0.89
N HIS A 22 2.84 2.73 -1.27
CA HIS A 22 2.48 3.98 -0.60
C HIS A 22 1.19 3.77 0.20
N VAL A 23 1.20 4.07 1.49
CA VAL A 23 0.07 3.96 2.41
C VAL A 23 -0.06 5.26 3.19
N TRP A 24 -1.26 5.81 3.25
CA TRP A 24 -1.55 7.04 3.99
C TRP A 24 -2.92 6.97 4.67
N GLN A 25 -3.10 7.81 5.69
CA GLN A 25 -4.38 8.04 6.36
C GLN A 25 -4.84 9.46 6.10
N GLN A 26 -6.14 9.63 5.94
CA GLN A 26 -6.77 10.94 6.02
C GLN A 26 -7.61 11.01 7.30
N HIS A 27 -7.26 11.92 8.19
CA HIS A 27 -7.95 12.15 9.46
C HIS A 27 -8.16 13.64 9.67
N GLU A 28 -9.40 14.07 9.88
CA GLU A 28 -9.76 15.47 10.12
C GLU A 28 -9.31 16.49 9.04
N GLY A 29 -9.01 16.01 7.83
CA GLY A 29 -8.52 16.84 6.73
C GLY A 29 -6.99 16.86 6.60
N ASP A 30 -6.27 16.24 7.53
CA ASP A 30 -4.84 16.02 7.45
C ASP A 30 -4.52 14.67 6.82
N GLU A 31 -3.54 14.67 5.92
CA GLU A 31 -2.98 13.46 5.32
C GLU A 31 -1.69 13.07 6.04
N THR A 32 -1.63 11.83 6.52
CA THR A 32 -0.45 11.26 7.16
C THR A 32 0.03 10.05 6.39
N THR A 33 1.20 10.14 5.78
CA THR A 33 1.88 9.00 5.18
C THR A 33 2.35 8.04 6.27
N LEU A 34 1.92 6.78 6.18
CA LEU A 34 2.31 5.70 7.08
C LEU A 34 3.49 4.88 6.55
N LEU A 35 3.54 4.71 5.22
CA LEU A 35 4.57 3.94 4.53
C LEU A 35 4.72 4.47 3.10
N ASP A 36 5.93 4.71 2.65
CA ASP A 36 6.26 5.02 1.25
C ASP A 36 7.64 4.42 0.98
N ASN A 37 7.68 3.19 0.45
CA ASN A 37 8.93 2.43 0.31
C ASN A 37 8.86 1.42 -0.83
N ASP A 38 10.03 1.12 -1.40
CA ASP A 38 10.26 -0.02 -2.27
C ASP A 38 10.51 -1.29 -1.44
N LEU A 39 9.78 -2.35 -1.75
CA LEU A 39 9.73 -3.60 -1.01
C LEU A 39 10.02 -4.78 -1.94
N GLU A 40 10.92 -5.66 -1.51
CA GLU A 40 11.19 -6.95 -2.20
C GLU A 40 10.33 -8.09 -1.63
N VAL A 41 9.40 -7.75 -0.74
CA VAL A 41 8.47 -8.68 -0.07
C VAL A 41 7.07 -8.55 -0.65
N THR A 42 6.22 -9.53 -0.40
CA THR A 42 4.81 -9.52 -0.80
C THR A 42 3.84 -9.32 0.36
N GLN A 43 4.38 -9.02 1.54
CA GLN A 43 3.61 -8.74 2.75
C GLN A 43 4.31 -7.72 3.63
N VAL A 44 3.55 -6.82 4.24
CA VAL A 44 4.05 -5.86 5.22
C VAL A 44 2.96 -5.50 6.22
N LYS A 45 3.36 -5.29 7.47
CA LYS A 45 2.49 -4.75 8.52
C LYS A 45 2.78 -3.26 8.70
N VAL A 46 1.74 -2.45 8.64
CA VAL A 46 1.80 -0.99 8.79
C VAL A 46 1.07 -0.60 10.07
N GLN A 47 1.72 0.20 10.90
CA GLN A 47 1.11 0.73 12.12
C GLN A 47 0.25 1.95 11.78
N LEU A 48 -0.95 2.00 12.36
CA LEU A 48 -1.84 3.14 12.19
C LEU A 48 -1.52 4.20 13.24
N VAL A 49 -1.56 5.47 12.84
CA VAL A 49 -1.43 6.59 13.78
C VAL A 49 -2.79 7.03 14.33
N HIS A 50 -3.85 6.80 13.56
CA HIS A 50 -5.22 7.14 13.90
C HIS A 50 -6.16 5.97 13.57
N PRO A 51 -7.33 5.85 14.24
CA PRO A 51 -8.36 4.89 13.88
C PRO A 51 -9.17 5.36 12.66
N ALA A 52 -8.47 5.73 11.57
CA ALA A 52 -9.02 6.25 10.33
C ALA A 52 -8.84 5.24 9.18
N PRO A 53 -9.71 5.25 8.16
CA PRO A 53 -9.49 4.46 6.96
C PRO A 53 -8.12 4.76 6.32
N VAL A 54 -7.38 3.72 5.98
CA VAL A 54 -6.14 3.83 5.20
C VAL A 54 -6.47 3.86 3.71
N GLN A 55 -5.69 4.64 2.98
CA GLN A 55 -5.57 4.58 1.53
C GLN A 55 -4.20 3.99 1.19
N TRP A 56 -4.13 3.28 0.08
CA TRP A 56 -2.90 2.64 -0.35
C TRP A 56 -2.82 2.53 -1.87
N GLU A 57 -1.60 2.53 -2.37
CA GLU A 57 -1.25 2.26 -3.76
C GLU A 57 -0.01 1.37 -3.80
N LEU A 58 -0.11 0.29 -4.55
CA LEU A 58 0.93 -0.70 -4.77
C LEU A 58 1.26 -0.69 -6.26
N GLN A 59 2.53 -0.54 -6.59
CA GLN A 59 3.02 -0.64 -7.96
C GLN A 59 4.10 -1.72 -8.04
N ALA A 60 3.93 -2.68 -8.94
CA ALA A 60 5.01 -3.62 -9.28
C ALA A 60 6.01 -2.89 -10.18
N VAL A 61 7.30 -2.96 -9.86
CA VAL A 61 8.35 -2.29 -10.64
C VAL A 61 9.37 -3.32 -11.11
N ASP A 62 9.68 -3.32 -12.40
CA ASP A 62 10.65 -4.25 -12.98
C ASP A 62 12.11 -3.81 -12.74
N ALA A 63 13.06 -4.66 -13.12
CA ALA A 63 14.50 -4.38 -12.97
C ALA A 63 14.99 -3.16 -13.78
N GLN A 64 14.18 -2.66 -14.70
CA GLN A 64 14.48 -1.48 -15.53
C GLN A 64 13.87 -0.20 -14.91
N GLY A 65 13.22 -0.31 -13.74
CA GLY A 65 12.54 0.80 -13.07
C GLY A 65 11.19 1.14 -13.68
N LYS A 66 10.63 0.26 -14.52
CA LYS A 66 9.33 0.50 -15.16
C LYS A 66 8.20 -0.03 -14.27
N ALA A 67 7.26 0.85 -13.95
CA ALA A 67 6.02 0.45 -13.30
C ALA A 67 5.20 -0.46 -14.23
N GLY A 68 4.89 -1.65 -13.73
CA GLY A 68 4.04 -2.66 -14.35
C GLY A 68 2.62 -2.59 -13.79
N GLU A 69 2.11 -3.73 -13.31
CA GLU A 69 0.78 -3.82 -12.72
C GLU A 69 0.68 -3.01 -11.42
N SER A 70 -0.40 -2.24 -11.28
CA SER A 70 -0.67 -1.46 -10.07
C SER A 70 -2.03 -1.81 -9.47
N ALA A 71 -2.08 -1.81 -8.14
CA ALA A 71 -3.28 -2.00 -7.34
C ALA A 71 -3.41 -0.83 -6.37
N ARG A 72 -4.63 -0.43 -6.04
CA ARG A 72 -4.86 0.63 -5.06
C ARG A 72 -6.10 0.33 -4.24
N SER A 73 -6.23 0.96 -3.08
CA SER A 73 -7.44 0.90 -2.27
C SER A 73 -8.65 1.18 -3.16
N PRO A 74 -9.71 0.35 -3.08
CA PRO A 74 -10.87 0.51 -3.94
C PRO A 74 -11.47 1.89 -3.69
N ALA A 75 -11.29 2.79 -4.66
CA ALA A 75 -12.04 4.02 -4.75
C ALA A 75 -13.48 3.66 -5.14
N GLY A 76 -14.27 3.18 -4.17
CA GLY A 76 -15.71 2.94 -4.33
C GLY A 76 -16.11 2.26 -5.65
N LYS A 77 -15.47 1.17 -6.06
CA LYS A 77 -16.01 0.30 -7.11
C LYS A 77 -16.33 -1.07 -6.55
N THR A 78 -17.59 -1.21 -6.15
CA THR A 78 -18.30 -2.48 -6.16
C THR A 78 -18.10 -3.14 -7.53
N SER A 79 -17.38 -4.26 -7.57
CA SER A 79 -17.41 -5.14 -8.75
C SER A 79 -18.78 -5.82 -8.77
N LYS A 80 -19.55 -5.59 -9.85
CA LYS A 80 -20.70 -6.42 -10.23
C LYS A 80 -20.22 -7.63 -11.02
#